data_AF-L0HSM2-F1
#
_entry.id   AF-L0HSM2-F1
#
_cell.length_a   1.000
_cell.length_b   1.000
_cell.length_c   1.000
_cell.angle_alpha   90.00
_cell.angle_beta   90.00
_cell.angle_gamma   90.00
#
_symmetry.space_group_name_H-M   'P 1'
#
loop_
_entity.id
_entity.type
_entity.pdbx_description
1 polymer ?
#
loop_
_entity_poly.entity_id
_entity_poly.type
_entity_poly.pdbx_seq_one_letter_code
_entity_poly.pdbx_strand_id
1 'polypeptide(L)'
;MKILTQLTLISVILSLIFFACTYILSPKYKLTLRDTYSTYECGFASRRKSRLPFKLQFFLVGILFLIFDVEITALIPYGVMYMDSQYYSQLVLILFIGILVLGVLYEFVLGGLLLNRSVKSEYLYIYDGEYVVFLPYFLFCILCSMIYDNLKYVVLVGVIAYLVWRGK
;
A
#
# COMPACT_ATOMS: atom_id res chain seq x y z
N MET A 1 11.04 -21.01 17.89
CA MET A 1 11.98 -20.11 17.19
C MET A 1 13.06 -20.86 16.40
N LYS A 2 13.67 -21.94 16.92
CA LYS A 2 14.71 -22.71 16.22
C LYS A 2 14.26 -23.35 14.89
N ILE A 3 13.04 -23.91 14.83
CA ILE A 3 12.51 -24.53 13.59
C ILE A 3 12.35 -23.50 12.46
N LEU A 4 11.82 -22.31 12.75
CA LEU A 4 11.59 -21.25 11.78
C LEU A 4 12.91 -20.68 11.23
N THR A 5 13.91 -20.51 12.09
CA THR A 5 15.26 -20.09 11.66
C THR A 5 15.94 -21.17 10.83
N GLN A 6 15.73 -22.46 11.12
CA GLN A 6 16.30 -23.55 10.33
C GLN A 6 15.68 -23.63 8.93
N LEU A 7 14.36 -23.49 8.81
CA LEU A 7 13.67 -23.55 7.52
C LEU A 7 14.06 -22.39 6.58
N THR A 8 14.18 -21.17 7.13
CA THR A 8 14.61 -20.00 6.35
C THR A 8 16.08 -20.08 5.92
N LEU A 9 16.96 -20.64 6.75
CA LEU A 9 18.35 -20.88 6.35
C LEU A 9 18.45 -21.91 5.22
N ILE A 10 17.67 -23.01 5.30
CA ILE A 10 17.67 -24.05 4.26
C ILE A 10 17.22 -23.49 2.91
N SER A 11 16.16 -22.67 2.87
CA SER A 11 15.65 -22.12 1.60
C SER A 11 16.64 -21.16 0.93
N VAL A 12 17.30 -20.31 1.72
CA VAL A 12 18.34 -19.38 1.20
C VAL A 12 19.53 -20.17 0.67
N ILE A 13 20.04 -21.15 1.42
CA ILE A 13 21.17 -21.99 0.99
C ILE A 13 20.84 -22.73 -0.31
N LEU A 14 19.64 -23.31 -0.40
CA LEU A 14 19.22 -24.02 -1.60
C LEU A 14 19.14 -23.10 -2.83
N SER A 15 18.61 -21.88 -2.67
CA SER A 15 18.57 -20.89 -3.76
C SER A 15 19.97 -20.51 -4.27
N LEU A 16 20.94 -20.37 -3.36
CA LEU A 16 22.33 -20.08 -3.70
C LEU A 16 23.02 -21.24 -4.41
N ILE A 17 22.74 -22.48 -3.99
CA ILE A 17 23.26 -23.69 -4.65
C ILE A 17 22.75 -23.75 -6.10
N PHE A 18 21.45 -23.54 -6.33
CA PHE A 18 20.90 -23.53 -7.69
C PHE A 18 21.46 -22.40 -8.54
N PHE A 19 21.62 -21.20 -7.98
CA PHE A 19 22.26 -20.08 -8.68
C PHE A 19 23.72 -20.38 -9.03
N ALA A 20 24.51 -20.90 -8.09
CA ALA A 20 25.91 -21.25 -8.33
C ALA A 20 26.04 -22.39 -9.37
N CYS A 21 25.19 -23.40 -9.27
CA CYS A 21 25.12 -24.52 -10.20
C CYS A 21 24.86 -24.01 -11.62
N THR A 22 23.82 -23.20 -11.82
CA THR A 22 23.50 -22.63 -13.15
C THR A 22 24.61 -21.71 -13.66
N TYR A 23 25.23 -20.90 -12.80
CA TYR A 23 26.33 -20.02 -13.20
C TYR A 23 27.59 -20.78 -13.65
N ILE A 24 27.93 -21.88 -12.97
CA ILE A 24 29.13 -22.69 -13.27
C ILE A 24 28.89 -23.58 -14.49
N LEU A 25 27.72 -24.22 -14.59
CA LEU A 25 27.39 -25.13 -15.69
C LEU A 25 27.02 -24.39 -16.99
N SER A 26 26.67 -23.10 -16.93
CA SER A 26 26.26 -22.36 -18.12
C SER A 26 27.41 -22.20 -19.11
N PRO A 27 27.25 -22.66 -20.37
CA PRO A 27 28.25 -22.43 -21.40
C PRO A 27 28.31 -20.94 -21.72
N LYS A 28 29.45 -20.31 -21.39
CA LYS A 28 29.75 -18.92 -21.75
C LYS A 28 30.12 -18.86 -23.23
N TYR A 29 29.12 -18.92 -24.12
CA TYR A 29 29.33 -18.57 -25.53
C TYR A 29 29.88 -17.14 -25.62
N LYS A 30 30.57 -16.78 -26.72
CA LYS A 30 31.13 -15.43 -26.91
C LYS A 30 30.01 -14.40 -26.89
N LEU A 31 29.68 -13.92 -25.70
CA LEU A 31 28.76 -12.82 -25.41
C LEU A 31 29.32 -11.48 -25.90
N THR A 32 30.43 -11.45 -26.63
CA THR A 32 31.08 -10.23 -27.11
C THR A 32 30.29 -9.47 -28.17
N LEU A 33 29.21 -10.05 -28.71
CA LEU A 33 28.35 -9.38 -29.68
C LEU A 33 27.43 -8.41 -28.95
N ARG A 34 27.55 -7.11 -29.29
CA ARG A 34 26.76 -5.99 -28.76
C ARG A 34 25.26 -6.28 -28.69
N ASP A 35 24.74 -7.06 -29.64
CA ASP A 35 23.32 -7.38 -29.75
C ASP A 35 22.82 -8.28 -28.61
N THR A 36 23.69 -9.13 -28.04
CA THR A 36 23.34 -10.02 -26.90
C THR A 36 23.19 -9.26 -25.58
N TYR A 37 23.88 -8.13 -25.43
CA TYR A 37 23.77 -7.23 -24.27
C TYR A 37 22.78 -6.08 -24.49
N SER A 38 22.23 -5.93 -25.70
CA SER A 38 21.30 -4.86 -26.03
C SER A 38 19.86 -5.20 -25.61
N THR A 39 19.06 -4.18 -25.30
CA THR A 39 17.65 -4.36 -24.96
C THR A 39 16.86 -4.86 -26.18
N TYR A 40 16.07 -5.93 -26.00
CA TYR A 40 15.27 -6.51 -27.07
C TYR A 40 14.06 -5.61 -27.42
N GLU A 41 14.09 -4.94 -28.58
CA GLU A 41 12.94 -4.25 -29.19
C GLU A 41 12.66 -4.81 -30.60
N CYS A 42 12.25 -6.09 -30.67
CA CYS A 42 11.88 -6.76 -31.92
C CYS A 42 12.99 -6.80 -33.00
N GLY A 43 14.26 -6.84 -32.59
CA GLY A 43 15.42 -6.86 -33.50
C GLY A 43 15.91 -5.48 -33.93
N PHE A 44 15.33 -4.40 -33.41
CA PHE A 44 15.81 -3.04 -33.62
C PHE A 44 16.59 -2.52 -32.42
N ALA A 45 17.56 -1.63 -32.68
CA ALA A 45 18.24 -0.90 -31.62
C ALA A 45 17.24 0.02 -30.89
N SER A 46 17.23 -0.02 -29.56
CA SER A 46 16.31 0.77 -28.74
C SER A 46 16.43 2.27 -29.06
N ARG A 47 15.42 2.84 -29.71
CA ARG A 47 15.43 4.27 -30.10
C ARG A 47 14.88 5.19 -29.02
N ARG A 48 14.12 4.65 -28.06
CA ARG A 48 13.45 5.41 -27.00
C ARG A 48 13.87 4.89 -25.63
N LYS A 49 13.74 5.75 -24.62
CA LYS A 49 13.94 5.35 -23.23
C LYS A 49 12.87 4.30 -22.89
N SER A 50 13.25 3.25 -22.15
CA SER A 50 12.33 2.17 -21.75
C SER A 50 11.19 2.63 -20.82
N ARG A 51 11.27 3.86 -20.30
CA ARG A 51 10.26 4.45 -19.42
C ARG A 51 9.31 5.31 -20.26
N LEU A 52 8.09 4.81 -20.42
CA LEU A 52 6.97 5.55 -20.97
C LEU A 52 6.18 6.18 -19.81
N PRO A 53 5.55 7.35 -20.02
CA PRO A 53 4.60 7.89 -19.05
C PRO A 53 3.47 6.87 -18.87
N PHE A 54 3.28 6.44 -17.62
CA PHE A 54 2.28 5.46 -17.25
C PHE A 54 0.97 6.17 -16.92
N LYS A 55 -0.15 5.44 -16.99
CA LYS A 55 -1.48 6.01 -16.67
C LYS A 55 -1.62 6.25 -15.17
N LEU A 56 -2.14 7.42 -14.80
CA LEU A 56 -2.40 7.80 -13.41
C LEU A 56 -3.28 6.80 -12.65
N GLN A 57 -4.21 6.11 -13.30
CA GLN A 57 -5.07 5.09 -12.66
C GLN A 57 -4.27 4.03 -11.87
N PHE A 58 -3.13 3.58 -12.41
CA PHE A 58 -2.28 2.61 -11.72
C PHE A 58 -1.59 3.21 -10.47
N PHE A 59 -1.37 4.52 -10.45
CA PHE A 59 -0.88 5.24 -9.27
C PHE A 59 -1.94 5.34 -8.19
N LEU A 60 -3.19 5.67 -8.54
CA LEU A 60 -4.29 5.81 -7.58
C LEU A 60 -4.54 4.52 -6.82
N VAL A 61 -4.50 3.37 -7.51
CA VAL A 61 -4.64 2.05 -6.85
C VAL A 61 -3.53 1.84 -5.80
N GLY A 62 -2.31 2.29 -6.08
CA GLY A 62 -1.19 2.20 -5.13
C GLY A 62 -1.37 3.08 -3.89
N ILE A 63 -1.89 4.31 -4.06
CA ILE A 63 -2.21 5.19 -2.92
C ILE A 63 -3.35 4.61 -2.10
N LEU A 64 -4.41 4.12 -2.74
CA LEU A 64 -5.56 3.52 -2.07
C LEU A 64 -5.13 2.29 -1.25
N PHE A 65 -4.27 1.44 -1.82
CA PHE A 65 -3.70 0.30 -1.11
C PHE A 65 -2.91 0.73 0.13
N LEU A 66 -2.08 1.77 0.01
CA LEU A 66 -1.29 2.28 1.14
C LEU A 66 -2.19 2.77 2.29
N ILE A 67 -3.24 3.54 1.97
CA ILE A 67 -4.18 4.04 2.98
C ILE A 67 -4.90 2.87 3.66
N PHE A 68 -5.43 1.94 2.87
CA PHE A 68 -6.16 0.78 3.40
C PHE A 68 -5.28 -0.15 4.26
N ASP A 69 -3.99 -0.28 3.95
CA ASP A 69 -3.03 -1.07 4.74
C ASP A 69 -2.77 -0.44 6.13
N VAL A 70 -2.67 0.90 6.20
CA VAL A 70 -2.55 1.61 7.47
C VAL A 70 -3.85 1.48 8.29
N GLU A 71 -5.02 1.51 7.64
CA GLU A 71 -6.32 1.35 8.29
C GLU A 71 -6.54 -0.07 8.82
N ILE A 72 -6.14 -1.11 8.09
CA ILE A 72 -6.17 -2.50 8.58
C ILE A 72 -5.23 -2.68 9.77
N THR A 73 -4.03 -2.09 9.72
CA THR A 73 -3.09 -2.15 10.84
C THR A 73 -3.70 -1.56 12.12
N ALA A 74 -4.54 -0.53 12.00
CA ALA A 74 -5.29 0.03 13.12
C ALA A 74 -6.42 -0.89 13.64
N LEU A 75 -6.95 -1.81 12.82
CA LEU A 75 -7.96 -2.80 13.23
C LEU A 75 -7.39 -3.98 14.04
N ILE A 76 -6.13 -4.35 13.83
CA ILE A 76 -5.48 -5.48 14.52
C ILE A 76 -5.58 -5.39 16.06
N PRO A 77 -5.21 -4.27 16.73
CA PRO A 77 -5.29 -4.19 18.19
C PRO A 77 -6.72 -4.34 18.72
N TYR A 78 -7.73 -3.90 17.96
CA TYR A 78 -9.13 -4.09 18.33
C TYR A 78 -9.51 -5.58 18.35
N GLY A 79 -9.08 -6.35 17.34
CA GLY A 79 -9.36 -7.79 17.27
C GLY A 79 -8.78 -8.59 18.44
N VAL A 80 -7.63 -8.14 18.96
CA VAL A 80 -6.97 -8.78 20.12
C VAL A 80 -7.65 -8.41 21.45
N MET A 81 -8.19 -7.18 21.57
CA MET A 81 -8.83 -6.67 22.80
C MET A 81 -10.33 -7.01 22.92
N TYR A 82 -10.88 -7.80 21.99
CA TYR A 82 -12.32 -8.10 21.91
C TYR A 82 -12.89 -8.80 23.17
N MET A 83 -12.04 -9.48 23.94
CA MET A 83 -12.46 -10.29 25.09
C MET A 83 -13.04 -9.47 26.26
N ASP A 84 -12.72 -8.17 26.37
CA ASP A 84 -13.16 -7.31 27.48
C ASP A 84 -14.03 -6.12 27.02
N SER A 85 -14.51 -6.14 25.77
CA SER A 85 -14.99 -4.93 25.09
C SER A 85 -16.46 -4.58 25.41
N GLN A 86 -16.73 -3.33 25.80
CA GLN A 86 -18.08 -2.79 26.05
C GLN A 86 -18.85 -2.57 24.74
N TYR A 87 -20.19 -2.57 24.77
CA TYR A 87 -21.05 -2.31 23.59
C TYR A 87 -20.64 -1.09 22.75
N TYR A 88 -20.05 -0.07 23.37
CA TYR A 88 -19.60 1.15 22.71
C TYR A 88 -18.42 0.90 21.76
N SER A 89 -17.48 0.00 22.08
CA SER A 89 -16.33 -0.29 21.22
C SER A 89 -16.74 -1.02 19.94
N GLN A 90 -17.74 -1.91 20.04
CA GLN A 90 -18.31 -2.63 18.89
C GLN A 90 -18.96 -1.68 17.89
N LEU A 91 -19.66 -0.66 18.39
CA LEU A 91 -20.26 0.38 17.55
C LEU A 91 -19.20 1.19 16.80
N VAL A 92 -18.09 1.53 17.46
CA VAL A 92 -16.97 2.25 16.82
C VAL A 92 -16.30 1.41 15.74
N LEU A 93 -16.12 0.10 15.93
CA LEU A 93 -15.59 -0.77 14.89
C LEU A 93 -16.52 -0.86 13.67
N ILE A 94 -17.83 -0.99 13.90
CA ILE A 94 -18.80 -1.04 12.80
C ILE A 94 -18.82 0.26 12.00
N LEU A 95 -18.76 1.42 12.68
CA LEU A 95 -18.66 2.72 12.02
C LEU A 95 -17.35 2.85 11.25
N PHE A 96 -16.23 2.40 11.82
CA PHE A 96 -14.93 2.44 11.16
C PHE A 96 -14.93 1.64 9.86
N ILE A 97 -15.37 0.38 9.90
CA ILE A 97 -15.52 -0.46 8.70
C ILE A 97 -16.50 0.17 7.70
N GLY A 98 -17.59 0.77 8.18
CA GLY A 98 -18.56 1.47 7.33
C GLY A 98 -17.92 2.60 6.54
N ILE A 99 -17.04 3.40 7.14
CA ILE A 99 -16.36 4.49 6.44
C ILE A 99 -15.35 3.96 5.42
N LEU A 100 -14.63 2.85 5.73
CA LEU A 100 -13.74 2.19 4.76
C LEU A 100 -14.50 1.77 3.49
N VAL A 101 -15.65 1.12 3.68
CA VAL A 101 -16.48 0.67 2.56
C VAL A 101 -17.01 1.85 1.76
N LEU A 102 -17.45 2.93 2.42
CA LEU A 102 -17.91 4.14 1.74
C LEU A 102 -16.80 4.83 0.95
N GLY A 103 -15.57 4.89 1.47
CA GLY A 103 -14.40 5.43 0.77
C GLY A 103 -14.09 4.65 -0.51
N VAL A 104 -14.10 3.32 -0.45
CA VAL A 104 -13.88 2.47 -1.63
C VAL A 104 -15.01 2.62 -2.66
N LEU A 105 -16.26 2.68 -2.21
CA LEU A 105 -17.41 2.89 -3.11
C LEU A 105 -17.36 4.25 -3.81
N TYR A 106 -16.93 5.30 -3.11
CA TYR A 106 -16.77 6.64 -3.68
C TYR A 106 -15.74 6.63 -4.83
N GLU A 107 -14.58 6.03 -4.61
CA GLU A 107 -13.54 5.87 -5.64
C GLU A 107 -13.99 5.00 -6.83
N PHE A 108 -14.83 4.01 -6.55
CA PHE A 108 -15.38 3.13 -7.59
C PHE A 108 -16.36 3.88 -8.50
N VAL A 109 -17.25 4.70 -7.92
CA VAL A 109 -18.21 5.52 -8.67
C VAL A 109 -17.52 6.62 -9.47
N LEU A 110 -16.45 7.21 -8.94
CA LEU A 110 -15.63 8.18 -9.68
C LEU A 110 -14.87 7.56 -10.87
N GLY A 111 -14.79 6.24 -10.94
CA GLY A 111 -14.10 5.53 -12.02
C GLY A 111 -12.58 5.59 -11.90
N GLY A 112 -12.03 6.00 -10.76
CA GLY A 112 -10.58 5.97 -10.49
C GLY A 112 -9.99 4.57 -10.56
N LEU A 113 -10.82 3.56 -10.25
CA LEU A 113 -10.50 2.13 -10.32
C LEU A 113 -10.78 1.49 -11.70
N LEU A 114 -11.54 2.14 -12.57
CA LEU A 114 -11.89 1.60 -13.88
C LEU A 114 -10.80 1.93 -14.90
N LEU A 115 -10.19 0.90 -15.50
CA LEU A 115 -9.18 1.03 -16.55
C LEU A 115 -9.81 1.42 -17.90
N ASN A 116 -10.42 2.60 -17.97
CA ASN A 116 -10.94 3.15 -19.23
C ASN A 116 -9.86 3.98 -19.96
N ARG A 117 -9.85 3.93 -21.30
CA ARG A 117 -8.83 4.58 -22.15
C ARG A 117 -8.93 6.11 -22.23
N SER A 118 -9.95 6.73 -21.64
CA SER A 118 -10.30 8.14 -21.91
C SER A 118 -10.44 9.00 -20.65
N VAL A 119 -9.77 8.65 -19.56
CA VAL A 119 -9.74 9.48 -18.34
C VAL A 119 -8.82 10.68 -18.60
N LYS A 120 -9.41 11.86 -18.80
CA LYS A 120 -8.72 13.15 -18.97
C LYS A 120 -7.86 13.44 -17.75
N SER A 121 -6.74 14.14 -17.89
CA SER A 121 -5.83 14.51 -16.77
C SER A 121 -6.43 15.48 -15.75
N GLU A 122 -7.75 15.69 -15.78
CA GLU A 122 -8.53 16.64 -14.99
C GLU A 122 -8.89 16.09 -13.60
N TYR A 123 -8.85 14.76 -13.39
CA TYR A 123 -9.13 14.15 -12.09
C TYR A 123 -8.14 14.58 -11.00
N LEU A 124 -6.89 14.90 -11.33
CA LEU A 124 -5.89 15.31 -10.33
C LEU A 124 -6.26 16.60 -9.59
N TYR A 125 -7.06 17.50 -10.20
CA TYR A 125 -7.56 18.72 -9.54
C TYR A 125 -8.76 18.47 -8.62
N ILE A 126 -9.46 17.34 -8.79
CA ILE A 126 -10.58 16.94 -7.92
C ILE A 126 -10.03 16.23 -6.65
N TYR A 127 -8.82 15.67 -6.74
CA TYR A 127 -8.11 15.06 -5.61
C TYR A 127 -7.30 16.04 -4.75
N ASP A 128 -7.68 17.33 -4.70
CA ASP A 128 -7.34 18.20 -3.55
C ASP A 128 -8.06 17.74 -2.25
N GLY A 129 -8.18 16.42 -2.03
CA GLY A 129 -7.41 15.69 -1.02
C GLY A 129 -7.68 15.95 0.46
N GLU A 130 -8.55 16.88 0.81
CA GLU A 130 -8.66 17.33 2.20
C GLU A 130 -9.63 16.50 3.06
N TYR A 131 -10.67 15.89 2.46
CA TYR A 131 -11.82 15.41 3.25
C TYR A 131 -12.02 13.88 3.28
N VAL A 132 -11.68 13.17 2.20
CA VAL A 132 -12.09 11.75 2.06
C VAL A 132 -11.34 10.83 3.04
N VAL A 133 -10.08 11.14 3.33
CA VAL A 133 -9.20 10.27 4.16
C VAL A 133 -9.07 10.79 5.59
N PHE A 134 -9.11 12.11 5.79
CA PHE A 134 -8.82 12.71 7.10
C PHE A 134 -10.02 12.70 8.06
N LEU A 135 -11.24 12.84 7.53
CA LEU A 135 -12.46 12.83 8.34
C LEU A 135 -12.67 11.50 9.10
N PRO A 136 -12.48 10.30 8.50
CA PRO A 136 -12.58 9.04 9.24
C PRO A 136 -11.55 8.89 10.36
N TYR A 137 -10.29 9.24 10.10
CA TYR A 137 -9.20 9.12 11.06
C TYR A 137 -9.40 10.04 12.27
N PHE A 138 -9.85 11.27 12.02
CA PHE A 138 -10.15 12.24 13.08
C PHE A 138 -11.35 11.78 13.93
N LEU A 139 -12.42 11.31 13.29
CA LEU A 139 -13.61 10.80 13.98
C LEU A 139 -13.29 9.54 14.80
N PHE A 140 -12.48 8.62 14.26
CA PHE A 140 -12.05 7.42 14.96
C PHE A 140 -11.14 7.72 16.17
N CYS A 141 -10.19 8.66 16.03
CA CYS A 141 -9.34 9.07 17.16
C CYS A 141 -10.16 9.66 18.32
N ILE A 142 -11.16 10.49 18.00
CA ILE A 142 -12.06 11.09 19.01
C ILE A 142 -12.89 10.01 19.70
N LEU A 143 -13.50 9.10 18.92
CA LEU A 143 -14.32 8.01 19.45
C LEU A 143 -13.50 7.01 20.28
N CYS A 144 -12.26 6.71 19.87
CA CYS A 144 -11.36 5.82 20.60
C CYS A 144 -10.85 6.45 21.91
N SER A 145 -10.60 7.78 21.92
CA SER A 145 -10.25 8.53 23.13
C SER A 145 -11.37 8.56 24.18
N MET A 146 -12.63 8.43 23.78
CA MET A 146 -13.75 8.37 24.71
C MET A 146 -13.90 7.00 25.40
N ILE A 147 -13.24 5.95 24.89
CA ILE A 147 -13.39 4.56 25.39
C ILE A 147 -12.23 4.17 26.32
N TYR A 148 -11.02 4.70 26.10
CA TYR A 148 -9.84 4.32 26.86
C TYR A 148 -9.21 5.53 27.57
N ASP A 149 -9.38 5.63 28.89
CA ASP A 149 -8.81 6.68 29.75
C ASP A 149 -7.26 6.79 29.68
N ASN A 150 -6.56 5.79 29.14
CA ASN A 150 -5.10 5.74 29.04
C ASN A 150 -4.53 5.81 27.61
N LEU A 151 -5.28 6.36 26.65
CA LEU A 151 -4.82 6.51 25.25
C LEU A 151 -4.47 7.97 24.87
N LYS A 152 -3.74 8.66 25.76
CA LYS A 152 -3.11 9.98 25.48
C LYS A 152 -2.30 9.97 24.16
N TYR A 153 -1.71 8.84 23.79
CA TYR A 153 -0.88 8.70 22.60
C TYR A 153 -1.66 8.74 21.28
N VAL A 154 -2.89 8.20 21.21
CA VAL A 154 -3.67 8.21 19.96
C VAL A 154 -4.26 9.59 19.68
N VAL A 155 -4.70 10.31 20.72
CA VAL A 155 -5.08 11.72 20.59
C VAL A 155 -3.88 12.57 20.22
N LEU A 156 -2.71 12.34 20.82
CA LEU A 156 -1.49 13.07 20.48
C LEU A 156 -1.08 12.83 19.02
N VAL A 157 -1.15 11.59 18.52
CA VAL A 157 -0.84 11.29 17.11
C VAL A 157 -1.88 11.90 16.16
N GLY A 158 -3.18 11.83 16.48
CA GLY A 158 -4.23 12.47 15.69
C GLY A 158 -4.14 14.00 15.68
N VAL A 159 -3.82 14.62 16.81
CA VAL A 159 -3.65 16.07 16.95
C VAL A 159 -2.33 16.54 16.32
N ILE A 160 -1.23 15.80 16.44
CA ILE A 160 0.03 16.11 15.75
C ILE A 160 -0.17 15.98 14.25
N ALA A 161 -0.83 14.93 13.76
CA ALA A 161 -1.15 14.79 12.33
C ALA A 161 -2.02 15.96 11.82
N TYR A 162 -3.01 16.39 12.61
CA TYR A 162 -3.84 17.56 12.31
C TYR A 162 -3.07 18.89 12.35
N LEU A 163 -2.19 19.10 13.34
CA LEU A 163 -1.40 20.33 13.50
C LEU A 163 -0.28 20.44 12.45
N VAL A 164 0.37 19.33 12.10
CA VAL A 164 1.34 19.27 11.00
C VAL A 164 0.65 19.58 9.67
N TRP A 165 -0.63 19.19 9.52
CA TRP A 165 -1.43 19.50 8.35
C TRP A 165 -1.90 20.97 8.33
N ARG A 166 -2.43 21.52 9.44
CA ARG A 166 -2.87 22.94 9.55
C ARG A 166 -1.72 23.96 9.40
N GLY A 167 -0.48 23.52 9.59
CA GLY A 167 0.73 24.34 9.42
C GLY A 167 1.19 24.51 7.96
N LYS A 168 0.41 24.02 6.98
CA LYS A 168 0.59 24.27 5.55
C LYS A 168 -0.70 24.77 4.92
#